data_AF-A0A833ENE2-F1
#
_entry.id   AF-A0A833ENE2-F1
#
_cell.length_a   1.000
_cell.length_b   1.000
_cell.length_c   1.000
_cell.angle_alpha   90.00
_cell.angle_beta   90.00
_cell.angle_gamma   90.00
#
_symmetry.space_group_name_H-M   'P 1'
#
loop_
_entity.id
_entity.type
_entity.pdbx_description
1 polymer ?
#
loop_
_entity_poly.entity_id
_entity_poly.type
_entity_poly.pdbx_seq_one_letter_code
_entity_poly.pdbx_strand_id
1 'polypeptide(L)'
;MCKKFFLLLLLVSIQILFAQSKPENSRLVVESAPESGLDIFINGKLQNKQTPNTFQLKSGVYYVYARSKFYGTKIAKVHLKKNANRTIKLHTEALFGTLSVSARPEARVTYDYNPLPTLENFRLLPQKITLRASCPGYAPIKKEVRIEKQKHLRVKLINDQQLTNVKLIISPDTAAFTLSDEKRKFFYGTGPKEIRNVPEGVYRLLVESEGYRTYNEKLAIPGGKETVLDVPLIPLTDAYWAEKANYQKKRNIAFAGAAVLFTTGSYFYIENQKLHNQYVNTHSSREAADFRKSLQKRVSINNRIFQAASMFSAFAVYYQVRYVRVHPKDYVAVRFDPGAGKVALEVRF
;
A
#
# COMPACT_ATOMS: atom_id res chain seq x y z
N MET A 1 63.05 -13.47 -96.37
CA MET A 1 61.62 -13.15 -96.20
C MET A 1 60.86 -14.01 -95.18
N CYS A 2 61.37 -15.17 -94.72
CA CYS A 2 60.57 -16.12 -93.92
C CYS A 2 60.44 -15.84 -92.40
N LYS A 3 61.37 -15.11 -91.75
CA LYS A 3 61.33 -14.90 -90.28
C LYS A 3 60.37 -13.80 -89.82
N LYS A 4 60.10 -12.78 -90.64
CA LYS A 4 59.18 -11.68 -90.29
C LYS A 4 57.71 -12.10 -90.39
N PHE A 5 57.38 -13.07 -91.25
CA PHE A 5 56.01 -13.55 -91.41
C PHE A 5 55.58 -14.50 -90.28
N PHE A 6 56.51 -15.32 -89.77
CA PHE A 6 56.26 -16.23 -88.64
C PHE A 6 56.05 -15.49 -87.32
N LEU A 7 56.78 -14.38 -87.08
CA LEU A 7 56.62 -13.55 -85.88
C LEU A 7 55.29 -12.77 -85.89
N LEU A 8 54.81 -12.36 -87.06
CA LEU A 8 53.53 -11.65 -87.21
C LEU A 8 52.34 -12.59 -86.98
N LEU A 9 52.42 -13.84 -87.47
CA LEU A 9 51.41 -14.88 -87.23
C LEU A 9 51.38 -15.35 -85.76
N LEU A 10 52.51 -15.32 -85.06
CA LEU A 10 52.59 -15.65 -83.62
C LEU A 10 52.06 -14.51 -82.72
N LEU A 11 52.15 -13.25 -83.17
CA LEU A 11 51.54 -12.10 -82.48
C LEU A 11 50.02 -12.01 -82.71
N VAL A 12 49.54 -12.38 -83.91
CA VAL A 12 48.09 -12.45 -84.19
C VAL A 12 47.42 -13.63 -83.48
N SER A 13 48.12 -14.76 -83.29
CA SER A 13 47.58 -15.88 -82.51
C SER A 13 47.57 -15.62 -81.00
N ILE A 14 48.51 -14.82 -80.47
CA ILE A 14 48.51 -14.40 -79.05
C ILE A 14 47.43 -13.34 -78.75
N GLN A 15 47.05 -12.49 -79.71
CA GLN A 15 45.97 -11.52 -79.50
C GLN A 15 44.56 -12.15 -79.44
N ILE A 16 44.37 -13.35 -79.97
CA ILE A 16 43.07 -14.06 -79.91
C ILE A 16 42.88 -14.81 -78.57
N LEU A 17 43.93 -14.92 -77.73
CA LEU A 17 43.83 -15.57 -76.42
C LEU A 17 43.45 -14.64 -75.25
N PHE A 18 43.17 -13.36 -75.52
CA PHE A 18 42.55 -12.44 -74.57
C PHE A 18 41.13 -12.10 -75.00
N ALA A 19 40.29 -13.12 -75.21
CA ALA A 19 38.87 -12.93 -74.99
C ALA A 19 38.70 -12.55 -73.51
N GLN A 20 38.66 -11.24 -73.23
CA GLN A 20 38.27 -10.71 -71.94
C GLN A 20 36.90 -11.30 -71.62
N SER A 21 36.86 -12.36 -70.82
CA SER A 21 35.60 -12.89 -70.30
C SER A 21 35.00 -11.79 -69.44
N LYS A 22 34.04 -11.07 -70.03
CA LYS A 22 33.29 -10.00 -69.36
C LYS A 22 32.76 -10.60 -68.06
N PRO A 23 33.03 -10.01 -66.88
CA PRO A 23 32.61 -10.62 -65.63
C PRO A 23 31.10 -10.82 -65.66
N GLU A 24 30.68 -12.08 -65.57
CA GLU A 24 29.29 -12.52 -65.71
C GLU A 24 28.51 -12.29 -64.41
N ASN A 25 28.60 -11.07 -63.91
CA ASN A 25 27.94 -10.67 -62.68
C ASN A 25 26.46 -10.46 -62.97
N SER A 26 25.66 -11.07 -62.10
CA SER A 26 24.23 -10.88 -62.00
C SER A 26 23.94 -9.71 -61.07
N ARG A 27 22.99 -8.88 -61.45
CA ARG A 27 22.54 -7.72 -60.68
C ARG A 27 21.39 -8.15 -59.76
N LEU A 28 21.58 -7.99 -58.45
CA LEU A 28 20.55 -8.20 -57.44
C LEU A 28 20.20 -6.87 -56.78
N VAL A 29 18.97 -6.41 -56.93
CA VAL A 29 18.41 -5.29 -56.17
C VAL A 29 17.67 -5.85 -54.96
N VAL A 30 18.02 -5.36 -53.77
CA VAL A 30 17.40 -5.76 -52.51
C VAL A 30 16.65 -4.56 -51.96
N GLU A 31 15.34 -4.67 -51.88
CA GLU A 31 14.41 -3.67 -51.33
C GLU A 31 13.72 -4.23 -50.09
N SER A 32 13.13 -3.36 -49.27
CA SER A 32 12.31 -3.78 -48.14
C SER A 32 11.07 -2.90 -47.97
N ALA A 33 9.98 -3.48 -47.47
CA ALA A 33 8.73 -2.77 -47.20
C ALA A 33 7.93 -3.43 -46.06
N PRO A 34 7.14 -2.67 -45.27
CA PRO A 34 6.97 -1.21 -45.35
C PRO A 34 8.20 -0.37 -44.97
N GLU A 35 9.14 -0.91 -44.19
CA GLU A 35 10.32 -0.15 -43.76
C GLU A 35 11.50 -0.30 -44.71
N SER A 36 12.29 0.77 -44.84
CA SER A 36 13.54 0.82 -45.60
C SER A 36 14.71 1.21 -44.69
N GLY A 37 15.95 1.12 -45.19
CA GLY A 37 17.15 1.46 -44.41
C GLY A 37 17.62 0.32 -43.48
N LEU A 38 17.24 -0.93 -43.78
CA LEU A 38 17.67 -2.08 -43.00
C LEU A 38 19.03 -2.58 -43.49
N ASP A 39 19.91 -2.95 -42.57
CA ASP A 39 21.22 -3.52 -42.91
C ASP A 39 21.04 -4.86 -43.63
N ILE A 40 21.71 -5.00 -44.77
CA ILE A 40 21.56 -6.15 -45.66
C ILE A 40 22.57 -7.23 -45.31
N PHE A 41 22.08 -8.46 -45.20
CA PHE A 41 22.86 -9.66 -45.01
C PHE A 41 22.70 -10.59 -46.21
N ILE A 42 23.82 -11.09 -46.73
CA ILE A 42 23.86 -12.08 -47.81
C ILE A 42 24.69 -13.27 -47.34
N ASN A 43 24.10 -14.46 -47.35
CA ASN A 43 24.71 -15.70 -46.83
C ASN A 43 25.23 -15.54 -45.39
N GLY A 44 24.48 -14.82 -44.56
CA GLY A 44 24.83 -14.53 -43.16
C GLY A 44 25.88 -13.42 -42.96
N LYS A 45 26.46 -12.85 -44.02
CA LYS A 45 27.47 -11.79 -43.93
C LYS A 45 26.84 -10.41 -44.09
N LEU A 46 27.11 -9.50 -43.13
CA LEU A 46 26.74 -8.08 -43.21
C LEU A 46 27.44 -7.43 -44.41
N GLN A 47 26.69 -6.72 -45.24
CA GLN A 47 27.21 -6.10 -46.46
C GLN A 47 27.63 -4.62 -46.28
N ASN A 48 27.45 -4.03 -45.10
CA ASN A 48 27.66 -2.60 -44.83
C ASN A 48 26.89 -1.69 -45.81
N LYS A 49 25.71 -2.16 -46.22
CA LYS A 49 24.76 -1.48 -47.12
C LYS A 49 23.36 -1.68 -46.57
N GLN A 50 22.50 -0.70 -46.80
CA GLN A 50 21.12 -0.69 -46.34
C GLN A 50 20.14 -0.76 -47.51
N THR A 51 18.93 -1.27 -47.27
CA THR A 51 17.86 -1.29 -48.27
C THR A 51 17.37 0.14 -48.60
N PRO A 52 17.06 0.44 -49.88
CA PRO A 52 17.33 -0.39 -51.05
C PRO A 52 18.82 -0.34 -51.46
N ASN A 53 19.37 -1.46 -51.94
CA ASN A 53 20.71 -1.47 -52.53
C ASN A 53 20.85 -2.45 -53.69
N THR A 54 21.89 -2.26 -54.50
CA THR A 54 22.21 -3.13 -55.64
C THR A 54 23.55 -3.83 -55.42
N PHE A 55 23.58 -5.13 -55.66
CA PHE A 55 24.78 -5.95 -55.59
C PHE A 55 25.08 -6.59 -56.95
N GLN A 56 26.37 -6.70 -57.26
CA GLN A 56 26.88 -7.48 -58.39
C GLN A 56 27.42 -8.80 -57.85
N LEU A 57 26.75 -9.90 -58.17
CA LEU A 57 27.02 -11.22 -57.60
C LEU A 57 27.22 -12.25 -58.72
N LYS A 58 28.03 -13.28 -58.49
CA LYS A 58 28.12 -14.41 -59.43
C LYS A 58 26.77 -15.15 -59.50
N SER A 59 26.57 -15.94 -60.55
CA SER A 59 25.44 -16.86 -60.60
C SER A 59 25.51 -17.85 -59.44
N GLY A 60 24.39 -18.14 -58.79
CA GLY A 60 24.36 -19.00 -57.62
C GLY A 60 23.09 -18.85 -56.79
N VAL A 61 23.09 -19.49 -55.63
CA VAL A 61 22.00 -19.39 -54.65
C VAL A 61 22.47 -18.54 -53.47
N TYR A 62 21.64 -17.57 -53.08
CA TYR A 62 21.91 -16.64 -52.00
C TYR A 62 20.77 -16.64 -50.98
N TYR A 63 21.12 -16.56 -49.71
CA TYR A 63 20.18 -16.34 -48.61
C TYR A 63 20.27 -14.88 -48.19
N VAL A 64 19.20 -14.13 -48.43
CA VAL A 64 19.18 -12.67 -48.24
C VAL A 64 18.15 -12.32 -47.19
N TYR A 65 18.54 -11.50 -46.21
CA TYR A 65 17.63 -10.88 -45.25
C TYR A 65 18.15 -9.50 -44.87
N ALA A 66 17.27 -8.69 -44.27
CA ALA A 66 17.64 -7.38 -43.78
C ALA A 66 17.15 -7.20 -42.34
N ARG A 67 17.89 -6.45 -41.54
CA ARG A 67 17.55 -6.18 -40.13
C ARG A 67 18.01 -4.78 -39.71
N SER A 68 17.24 -4.16 -38.82
CA SER A 68 17.65 -2.98 -38.06
C SER A 68 17.39 -3.23 -36.56
N LYS A 69 17.55 -2.20 -35.72
CA LYS A 69 17.24 -2.29 -34.29
C LYS A 69 15.79 -2.75 -34.04
N PHE A 70 14.85 -2.24 -34.83
CA PHE A 70 13.41 -2.40 -34.58
C PHE A 70 12.68 -3.22 -35.64
N TYR A 71 13.31 -3.57 -36.75
CA TYR A 71 12.66 -4.31 -37.82
C TYR A 71 13.55 -5.44 -38.33
N GLY A 72 12.94 -6.49 -38.87
CA GLY A 72 13.65 -7.59 -39.49
C GLY A 72 12.82 -8.26 -40.56
N THR A 73 13.47 -8.98 -41.47
CA THR A 73 12.80 -9.74 -42.53
C THR A 73 13.01 -11.23 -42.32
N LYS A 74 12.14 -12.06 -42.91
CA LYS A 74 12.45 -13.48 -43.09
C LYS A 74 13.62 -13.63 -44.07
N ILE A 75 14.28 -14.79 -44.00
CA ILE A 75 15.33 -15.15 -44.96
C ILE A 75 14.69 -15.53 -46.29
N ALA A 76 15.08 -14.82 -47.35
CA ALA A 76 14.68 -15.11 -48.73
C ALA A 76 15.78 -15.90 -49.43
N LYS A 77 15.41 -17.04 -50.04
CA LYS A 77 16.30 -17.82 -50.92
C LYS A 77 16.19 -17.28 -52.35
N VAL A 78 17.29 -16.80 -52.91
CA VAL A 78 17.35 -16.15 -54.22
C VAL A 78 18.24 -16.96 -55.14
N HIS A 79 17.74 -17.33 -56.30
CA HIS A 79 18.53 -17.98 -57.35
C HIS A 79 18.87 -16.96 -58.45
N LEU A 80 20.16 -16.75 -58.68
CA LEU A 80 20.69 -15.85 -59.71
C LEU A 80 21.28 -16.69 -60.85
N LYS A 81 20.68 -16.57 -62.04
CA LYS A 81 21.26 -17.09 -63.28
C LYS A 81 22.28 -16.09 -63.82
N LYS A 82 23.19 -16.56 -64.67
CA LYS A 82 24.17 -15.74 -65.39
C LYS A 82 23.51 -14.51 -66.06
N ASN A 83 24.10 -13.34 -65.87
CA ASN A 83 23.60 -12.04 -66.36
C ASN A 83 22.16 -11.69 -65.91
N ALA A 84 21.63 -12.32 -64.86
CA ALA A 84 20.29 -12.00 -64.37
C ALA A 84 20.24 -10.58 -63.78
N ASN A 85 19.13 -9.88 -63.99
CA ASN A 85 18.77 -8.66 -63.27
C ASN A 85 17.53 -8.97 -62.45
N ARG A 86 17.70 -9.14 -61.13
CA ARG A 86 16.64 -9.59 -60.22
C ARG A 86 16.43 -8.56 -59.12
N THR A 87 15.18 -8.21 -58.87
CA THR A 87 14.79 -7.43 -57.69
C THR A 87 14.08 -8.35 -56.70
N ILE A 88 14.44 -8.24 -55.42
CA ILE A 88 13.71 -8.88 -54.32
C ILE A 88 13.18 -7.78 -53.41
N LYS A 89 11.91 -7.92 -53.02
CA LYS A 89 11.27 -7.03 -52.05
C LYS A 89 11.02 -7.82 -50.78
N LEU A 90 11.81 -7.54 -49.75
CA LEU A 90 11.73 -8.21 -48.46
C LEU A 90 10.60 -7.60 -47.62
N HIS A 91 9.76 -8.45 -47.03
CA HIS A 91 8.74 -7.99 -46.11
C HIS A 91 9.34 -7.77 -44.71
N THR A 92 9.20 -6.55 -44.19
CA THR A 92 9.70 -6.17 -42.86
C THR A 92 8.64 -6.39 -41.80
N GLU A 93 9.04 -6.97 -40.68
CA GLU A 93 8.24 -7.15 -39.47
C GLU A 93 8.85 -6.35 -38.31
N ALA A 94 8.00 -5.70 -37.51
CA ALA A 94 8.43 -5.04 -36.27
C ALA A 94 8.95 -6.08 -35.26
N LEU A 95 10.13 -5.85 -34.72
CA LEU A 95 10.76 -6.63 -33.65
C LEU A 95 10.48 -6.06 -32.25
N PHE A 96 9.70 -4.98 -32.15
CA PHE A 96 9.38 -4.27 -30.91
C PHE A 96 7.90 -4.41 -30.54
N GLY A 97 7.60 -4.16 -29.27
CA GLY A 97 6.29 -3.75 -28.81
C GLY A 97 6.26 -2.24 -28.55
N THR A 98 5.06 -1.69 -28.42
CA THR A 98 4.84 -0.29 -28.07
C THR A 98 4.25 -0.19 -26.67
N LEU A 99 4.68 0.83 -25.93
CA LEU A 99 4.20 1.15 -24.59
C LEU A 99 3.60 2.55 -24.58
N SER A 100 2.40 2.66 -24.04
CA SER A 100 1.79 3.95 -23.70
C SER A 100 1.42 3.97 -22.22
N VAL A 101 1.81 5.02 -21.51
CA VAL A 101 1.64 5.18 -20.06
C VAL A 101 0.78 6.39 -19.77
N SER A 102 -0.30 6.18 -19.00
CA SER A 102 -1.12 7.28 -18.46
C SER A 102 -0.70 7.57 -17.02
N ALA A 103 -0.26 8.79 -16.76
CA ALA A 103 0.14 9.29 -15.44
C ALA A 103 -0.42 10.70 -15.21
N ARG A 104 -0.29 11.22 -13.98
CA ARG A 104 -0.63 12.62 -13.67
C ARG A 104 0.31 13.57 -14.45
N PRO A 105 -0.13 14.76 -14.88
CA PRO A 105 0.69 15.69 -15.66
C PRO A 105 2.04 16.05 -15.02
N GLU A 106 2.07 16.19 -13.70
CA GLU A 106 3.28 16.53 -12.93
C GLU A 106 4.13 15.30 -12.56
N ALA A 107 3.70 14.10 -12.97
CA ALA A 107 4.40 12.89 -12.60
C ALA A 107 5.66 12.69 -13.44
N ARG A 108 6.78 12.42 -12.75
CA ARG A 108 7.99 11.90 -13.38
C ARG A 108 7.85 10.39 -13.56
N VAL A 109 7.84 9.93 -14.82
CA VAL A 109 7.75 8.51 -15.18
C VAL A 109 9.12 7.99 -15.60
N THR A 110 9.51 6.84 -15.05
CA THR A 110 10.74 6.13 -15.41
C THR A 110 10.46 4.67 -15.78
N TYR A 111 11.32 4.09 -16.61
CA TYR A 111 11.40 2.65 -16.86
C TYR A 111 12.82 2.18 -16.49
N ASP A 112 12.93 1.15 -15.67
CA ASP A 112 14.22 0.61 -15.20
C ASP A 112 15.20 1.71 -14.77
N TYR A 113 14.69 2.64 -13.94
CA TYR A 113 15.39 3.81 -13.40
C TYR A 113 15.73 4.93 -14.40
N ASN A 114 15.53 4.73 -15.69
CA ASN A 114 15.74 5.74 -16.72
C ASN A 114 14.47 6.56 -16.99
N PRO A 115 14.55 7.87 -17.25
CA PRO A 115 13.41 8.66 -17.69
C PRO A 115 12.74 8.05 -18.91
N LEU A 116 11.40 7.95 -18.89
CA LEU A 116 10.66 7.50 -20.06
C LEU A 116 10.65 8.64 -21.10
N PRO A 117 11.21 8.45 -22.32
CA PRO A 117 11.37 9.55 -23.26
C PRO A 117 10.04 10.13 -23.76
N THR A 118 9.01 9.29 -23.86
CA THR A 118 7.65 9.68 -24.25
C THR A 118 6.64 8.79 -23.53
N LEU A 119 5.49 9.36 -23.19
CA LEU A 119 4.37 8.63 -22.58
C LEU A 119 3.54 7.85 -23.61
N GLU A 120 3.71 8.10 -24.91
CA GLU A 120 2.93 7.46 -25.97
C GLU A 120 3.80 6.72 -26.97
N ASN A 121 3.36 5.52 -27.37
CA ASN A 121 3.94 4.71 -28.44
C ASN A 121 5.45 4.48 -28.32
N PHE A 122 5.98 4.44 -27.11
CA PHE A 122 7.41 4.20 -26.87
C PHE A 122 7.78 2.79 -27.32
N ARG A 123 8.77 2.67 -28.21
CA ARG A 123 9.18 1.40 -28.82
C ARG A 123 10.23 0.71 -27.97
N LEU A 124 9.95 -0.52 -27.57
CA LEU A 124 10.87 -1.34 -26.79
C LEU A 124 10.95 -2.75 -27.38
N LEU A 125 12.15 -3.33 -27.33
CA LEU A 125 12.30 -4.75 -27.63
C LEU A 125 11.58 -5.59 -26.57
N PRO A 126 11.15 -6.82 -26.90
CA PRO A 126 10.47 -7.70 -25.96
C PRO A 126 11.33 -7.98 -24.73
N GLN A 127 10.89 -7.48 -23.58
CA GLN A 127 11.58 -7.59 -22.30
C GLN A 127 10.62 -7.36 -21.15
N LYS A 128 11.02 -7.74 -19.93
CA LYS A 128 10.33 -7.30 -18.70
C LYS A 128 10.97 -5.98 -18.25
N ILE A 129 10.14 -5.01 -17.87
CA ILE A 129 10.58 -3.71 -17.36
C ILE A 129 9.82 -3.35 -16.08
N THR A 130 10.42 -2.52 -15.25
CA THR A 130 9.75 -1.89 -14.11
C THR A 130 9.44 -0.45 -14.43
N LEU A 131 8.16 -0.09 -14.43
CA LEU A 131 7.71 1.29 -14.53
C LEU A 131 7.54 1.89 -13.14
N ARG A 132 7.95 3.15 -12.98
CA ARG A 132 7.73 3.94 -11.77
C ARG A 132 7.17 5.30 -12.14
N ALA A 133 6.12 5.74 -11.46
CA ALA A 133 5.65 7.12 -11.53
C ALA A 133 5.77 7.76 -10.15
N SER A 134 6.34 8.97 -10.11
CA SER A 134 6.52 9.77 -8.90
C SER A 134 5.89 11.13 -9.13
N CYS A 135 4.91 11.51 -8.31
CA CYS A 135 4.21 12.78 -8.38
C CYS A 135 4.36 13.49 -7.03
N PRO A 136 4.70 14.80 -7.00
CA PRO A 136 4.75 15.55 -5.75
C PRO A 136 3.44 15.43 -4.97
N GLY A 137 3.52 15.18 -3.66
CA GLY A 137 2.34 15.02 -2.79
C GLY A 137 1.62 13.67 -2.88
N TYR A 138 2.12 12.70 -3.66
CA TYR A 138 1.53 11.36 -3.77
C TYR A 138 2.56 10.27 -3.54
N ALA A 139 2.12 9.13 -3.00
CA ALA A 139 2.99 7.98 -2.86
C ALA A 139 3.39 7.44 -4.25
N PRO A 140 4.68 7.12 -4.49
CA PRO A 140 5.12 6.63 -5.79
C PRO A 140 4.52 5.26 -6.09
N ILE A 141 4.14 5.04 -7.33
CA ILE A 141 3.65 3.75 -7.82
C ILE A 141 4.72 3.05 -8.65
N LYS A 142 4.83 1.74 -8.46
CA LYS A 142 5.72 0.86 -9.23
C LYS A 142 4.92 -0.28 -9.83
N LYS A 143 5.20 -0.65 -11.07
CA LYS A 143 4.55 -1.76 -11.77
C LYS A 143 5.51 -2.46 -12.71
N GLU A 144 5.63 -3.77 -12.56
CA GLU A 144 6.34 -4.61 -13.52
C GLU A 144 5.43 -4.98 -14.69
N VAL A 145 5.95 -4.89 -15.90
CA VAL A 145 5.22 -5.24 -17.12
C VAL A 145 6.12 -5.97 -18.11
N ARG A 146 5.51 -6.72 -19.03
CA ARG A 146 6.21 -7.41 -20.11
C ARG A 146 5.84 -6.77 -21.44
N ILE A 147 6.85 -6.35 -22.19
CA ILE A 147 6.72 -5.91 -23.57
C ILE A 147 6.80 -7.13 -24.49
N GLU A 148 5.91 -7.19 -25.48
CA GLU A 148 5.85 -8.27 -26.45
C GLU A 148 5.93 -7.72 -27.87
N LYS A 149 6.57 -8.47 -28.77
CA LYS A 149 6.72 -8.11 -30.20
C LYS A 149 5.33 -7.86 -30.80
N GLN A 150 5.21 -6.80 -31.60
CA GLN A 150 3.99 -6.43 -32.35
C GLN A 150 2.75 -6.16 -31.49
N LYS A 151 2.87 -6.01 -30.16
CA LYS A 151 1.77 -5.63 -29.28
C LYS A 151 1.89 -4.19 -28.82
N HIS A 152 0.75 -3.59 -28.51
CA HIS A 152 0.65 -2.28 -27.88
C HIS A 152 0.14 -2.43 -26.44
N LEU A 153 0.98 -2.10 -25.46
CA LEU A 153 0.64 -2.16 -24.04
C LEU A 153 0.25 -0.77 -23.54
N ARG A 154 -0.93 -0.67 -22.90
CA ARG A 154 -1.38 0.53 -22.17
C ARG A 154 -1.27 0.31 -20.68
N VAL A 155 -0.61 1.21 -19.96
CA VAL A 155 -0.42 1.12 -18.51
C VAL A 155 -0.87 2.40 -17.83
N LYS A 156 -1.80 2.29 -16.88
CA LYS A 156 -2.17 3.41 -15.99
C LYS A 156 -1.28 3.37 -14.74
N LEU A 157 -0.58 4.46 -14.47
CA LEU A 157 0.29 4.68 -13.30
C LEU A 157 -0.18 5.92 -12.53
N ILE A 158 -1.42 5.87 -12.05
CA ILE A 158 -2.00 6.92 -11.21
C ILE A 158 -2.20 6.32 -9.83
N ASN A 159 -1.57 6.93 -8.82
CA ASN A 159 -1.84 6.66 -7.42
C ASN A 159 -2.63 7.83 -6.86
N ASP A 160 -3.71 7.54 -6.14
CA ASP A 160 -4.55 8.54 -5.51
C ASP A 160 -4.21 8.72 -4.04
N GLN A 161 -3.36 7.84 -3.48
CA GLN A 161 -2.90 7.97 -2.10
C GLN A 161 -2.00 9.19 -1.93
N GLN A 162 -2.58 10.25 -1.38
CA GLN A 162 -1.88 11.48 -1.06
C GLN A 162 -0.94 11.31 0.14
N LEU A 163 0.09 12.15 0.19
CA LEU A 163 1.04 12.25 1.28
C LEU A 163 0.83 13.57 2.03
N THR A 164 1.11 13.57 3.32
CA THR A 164 1.06 14.77 4.17
C THR A 164 2.19 14.77 5.19
N ASN A 165 2.38 15.91 5.86
CA ASN A 165 3.23 16.02 7.04
C ASN A 165 2.35 16.00 8.29
N VAL A 166 2.82 15.31 9.32
CA VAL A 166 2.15 15.18 10.61
C VAL A 166 3.03 15.80 11.68
N LYS A 167 2.57 16.86 12.32
CA LYS A 167 3.24 17.51 13.45
C LYS A 167 2.64 16.98 14.74
N LEU A 168 3.43 16.21 15.48
CA LEU A 168 3.10 15.74 16.82
C LEU A 168 3.66 16.73 17.85
N ILE A 169 2.79 17.27 18.68
CA ILE A 169 3.14 18.06 19.86
C ILE A 169 2.81 17.17 21.05
N ILE A 170 3.83 16.70 21.76
CA ILE A 170 3.67 15.71 22.82
C ILE A 170 4.23 16.30 24.11
N SER A 171 3.49 16.19 25.20
CA SER A 171 3.96 16.61 26.52
C SER A 171 3.73 15.47 27.52
N PRO A 172 4.75 15.04 28.28
CA PRO A 172 6.11 15.58 28.34
C PRO A 172 6.97 15.22 27.12
N ASP A 173 8.03 15.99 26.85
CA ASP A 173 8.95 15.78 25.73
C ASP A 173 9.73 14.45 25.82
N THR A 174 9.75 13.81 27.00
CA THR A 174 10.35 12.49 27.22
C THR A 174 9.49 11.34 26.72
N ALA A 175 8.23 11.60 26.35
CA ALA A 175 7.30 10.55 25.94
C ALA A 175 7.70 9.93 24.60
N ALA A 176 7.70 8.60 24.53
CA ALA A 176 7.88 7.86 23.30
C ALA A 176 6.54 7.73 22.56
N PHE A 177 6.56 7.79 21.23
CA PHE A 177 5.38 7.57 20.41
C PHE A 177 5.59 6.51 19.33
N THR A 178 4.50 5.84 18.96
CA THR A 178 4.39 5.00 17.77
C THR A 178 3.12 5.37 17.01
N LEU A 179 3.26 5.71 15.73
CA LEU A 179 2.16 5.91 14.79
C LEU A 179 2.18 4.77 13.77
N SER A 180 1.12 3.96 13.75
CA SER A 180 1.08 2.73 12.94
C SER A 180 -0.21 2.59 12.15
N ASP A 181 -0.11 2.10 10.91
CA ASP A 181 -1.27 1.68 10.12
C ASP A 181 -1.44 0.14 10.14
N GLU A 182 -2.59 -0.34 9.67
CA GLU A 182 -2.86 -1.79 9.57
C GLU A 182 -1.94 -2.49 8.55
N LYS A 183 -1.26 -1.73 7.68
CA LYS A 183 -0.32 -2.22 6.66
C LYS A 183 1.13 -2.26 7.16
N ARG A 184 1.35 -2.16 8.48
CA ARG A 184 2.66 -2.26 9.15
C ARG A 184 3.66 -1.16 8.75
N LYS A 185 3.18 0.03 8.36
CA LYS A 185 4.02 1.23 8.37
C LYS A 185 4.08 1.76 9.78
N PHE A 186 5.30 1.96 10.28
CA PHE A 186 5.56 2.46 11.63
C PHE A 186 6.40 3.72 11.57
N PHE A 187 5.93 4.75 12.27
CA PHE A 187 6.73 5.91 12.63
C PHE A 187 6.92 5.89 14.14
N TYR A 188 8.14 6.15 14.60
CA TYR A 188 8.46 6.19 16.01
C TYR A 188 9.39 7.37 16.34
N GLY A 189 9.42 7.72 17.62
CA GLY A 189 10.26 8.79 18.13
C GLY A 189 9.93 9.11 19.58
N THR A 190 10.52 10.20 20.05
CA THR A 190 10.32 10.74 21.40
C THR A 190 10.04 12.23 21.31
N GLY A 191 9.11 12.72 22.13
CA GLY A 191 8.74 14.13 22.23
C GLY A 191 8.09 14.70 20.97
N PRO A 192 7.99 16.05 20.88
CA PRO A 192 7.46 16.74 19.72
C PRO A 192 8.24 16.42 18.44
N LYS A 193 7.55 16.08 17.36
CA LYS A 193 8.19 15.67 16.10
C LYS A 193 7.34 15.94 14.87
N GLU A 194 7.99 16.37 13.79
CA GLU A 194 7.39 16.43 12.45
C GLU A 194 7.72 15.13 11.69
N ILE A 195 6.68 14.43 11.23
CA ILE A 195 6.78 13.23 10.42
C ILE A 195 6.38 13.61 8.99
N ARG A 196 7.31 13.47 8.04
CA ARG A 196 7.09 13.84 6.64
C ARG A 196 6.59 12.68 5.80
N ASN A 197 5.86 13.00 4.73
CA ASN A 197 5.41 12.02 3.74
C ASN A 197 4.58 10.86 4.33
N VAL A 198 3.75 11.17 5.33
CA VAL A 198 2.78 10.24 5.90
C VAL A 198 1.66 10.05 4.88
N PRO A 199 1.42 8.82 4.41
CA PRO A 199 0.29 8.57 3.52
C PRO A 199 -1.04 8.82 4.21
N GLU A 200 -2.03 9.25 3.44
CA GLU A 200 -3.40 9.32 3.96
C GLU A 200 -3.89 7.94 4.38
N GLY A 201 -4.69 7.90 5.45
CA GLY A 201 -5.23 6.66 6.00
C GLY A 201 -5.61 6.76 7.47
N VAL A 202 -5.99 5.61 8.03
CA VAL A 202 -6.30 5.48 9.46
C VAL A 202 -5.10 4.91 10.18
N TYR A 203 -4.68 5.60 11.24
CA TYR A 203 -3.52 5.25 12.05
C TYR A 203 -3.93 5.05 13.51
N ARG A 204 -3.17 4.22 14.21
CA ARG A 204 -3.18 4.14 15.67
C ARG A 204 -1.97 4.88 16.22
N LEU A 205 -2.21 5.88 17.05
CA LEU A 205 -1.19 6.63 17.79
C LEU A 205 -1.13 6.11 19.22
N LEU A 206 0.03 5.55 19.58
CA LEU A 206 0.38 5.15 20.94
C LEU A 206 1.43 6.11 21.47
N VAL A 207 1.22 6.69 22.66
CA VAL A 207 2.18 7.58 23.32
C VAL A 207 2.33 7.17 24.78
N GLU A 208 3.58 6.99 25.23
CA GLU A 208 3.92 6.41 26.52
C GLU A 208 5.06 7.21 27.18
N SER A 209 4.96 7.44 28.49
CA SER A 209 6.02 8.05 29.30
C SER A 209 5.94 7.55 30.73
N GLU A 210 7.09 7.42 31.40
CA GLU A 210 7.15 6.99 32.80
C GLU A 210 6.43 8.00 33.70
N GLY A 211 5.50 7.52 34.53
CA GLY A 211 4.70 8.38 35.41
C GLY A 211 3.44 8.97 34.75
N TYR A 212 3.14 8.63 33.50
CA TYR A 212 1.97 9.13 32.76
C TYR A 212 1.06 8.01 32.27
N ARG A 213 -0.22 8.35 32.06
CA ARG A 213 -1.19 7.45 31.45
C ARG A 213 -0.90 7.31 29.94
N THR A 214 -0.80 6.07 29.47
CA THR A 214 -0.69 5.76 28.04
C THR A 214 -1.85 6.36 27.24
N TYR A 215 -1.51 7.10 26.18
CA TYR A 215 -2.47 7.56 25.16
C TYR A 215 -2.49 6.54 24.02
N ASN A 216 -3.68 6.09 23.62
CA ASN A 216 -3.85 5.10 22.55
C ASN A 216 -5.15 5.38 21.79
N GLU A 217 -5.03 6.00 20.62
CA GLU A 217 -6.19 6.43 19.83
C GLU A 217 -6.05 6.03 18.35
N LYS A 218 -7.18 5.69 17.72
CA LYS A 218 -7.27 5.54 16.26
C LYS A 218 -7.74 6.86 15.65
N LEU A 219 -7.00 7.39 14.70
CA LEU A 219 -7.29 8.68 14.05
C LEU A 219 -7.12 8.60 12.53
N ALA A 220 -7.86 9.43 11.80
CA ALA A 220 -7.73 9.57 10.36
C ALA A 220 -6.75 10.70 10.03
N ILE A 221 -5.77 10.40 9.17
CA ILE A 221 -4.82 11.37 8.64
C ILE A 221 -5.23 11.69 7.20
N PRO A 222 -5.77 12.90 6.94
CA PRO A 222 -6.15 13.31 5.59
C PRO A 222 -4.92 13.57 4.71
N GLY A 223 -5.04 13.29 3.42
CA GLY A 223 -4.02 13.60 2.42
C GLY A 223 -3.91 15.09 2.11
N GLY A 224 -2.72 15.52 1.68
CA GLY A 224 -2.49 16.84 1.07
C GLY A 224 -2.55 18.04 2.02
N LYS A 225 -3.02 17.87 3.25
CA LYS A 225 -3.09 18.91 4.28
C LYS A 225 -2.31 18.49 5.52
N GLU A 226 -1.43 19.37 5.99
CA GLU A 226 -0.69 19.17 7.24
C GLU A 226 -1.65 18.85 8.39
N THR A 227 -1.32 17.81 9.15
CA THR A 227 -2.07 17.38 10.33
C THR A 227 -1.29 17.70 11.59
N VAL A 228 -1.87 18.49 12.49
CA VAL A 228 -1.25 18.82 13.79
C VAL A 228 -2.01 18.05 14.87
N LEU A 229 -1.30 17.28 15.68
CA LEU A 229 -1.86 16.52 16.80
C LEU A 229 -1.19 16.98 18.09
N ASP A 230 -2.00 17.46 19.03
CA ASP A 230 -1.59 17.85 20.37
C ASP A 230 -1.98 16.74 21.35
N VAL A 231 -0.98 16.16 22.02
CA VAL A 231 -1.12 14.98 22.88
C VAL A 231 -0.48 15.27 24.25
N PRO A 232 -1.17 16.03 25.12
CA PRO A 232 -0.75 16.19 26.51
C PRO A 232 -1.10 14.91 27.30
N LEU A 233 -0.08 14.23 27.80
CA LEU A 233 -0.26 13.07 28.66
C LEU A 233 -0.70 13.50 30.05
N ILE A 234 -1.58 12.70 30.65
CA ILE A 234 -2.09 12.92 32.00
C ILE A 234 -1.16 12.19 32.98
N PRO A 235 -0.58 12.88 34.00
CA PRO A 235 0.18 12.21 35.04
C PRO A 235 -0.64 11.11 35.73
N LEU A 236 0.00 10.00 36.09
CA LEU A 236 -0.67 8.90 36.79
C LEU A 236 -1.24 9.35 38.14
N THR A 237 -0.63 10.36 38.79
CA THR A 237 -1.16 10.97 40.01
C THR A 237 -2.52 11.64 39.79
N ASP A 238 -2.68 12.33 38.67
CA ASP A 238 -3.92 13.07 38.39
C ASP A 238 -5.01 12.11 37.91
N ALA A 239 -4.62 11.14 37.07
CA ALA A 239 -5.49 10.03 36.68
C ALA A 239 -5.99 9.25 37.93
N TYR A 240 -5.09 9.00 38.88
CA TYR A 240 -5.40 8.37 40.16
C TYR A 240 -6.47 9.13 40.93
N TRP A 241 -6.29 10.44 41.14
CA TRP A 241 -7.24 11.24 41.92
C TRP A 241 -8.60 11.34 41.22
N ALA A 242 -8.64 11.47 39.90
CA ALA A 242 -9.87 11.47 39.13
C ALA A 242 -10.65 10.15 39.25
N GLU A 243 -9.96 9.01 39.14
CA GLU A 243 -10.57 7.69 39.29
C GLU A 243 -11.06 7.47 40.73
N LYS A 244 -10.23 7.84 41.72
CA LYS A 244 -10.57 7.77 43.14
C LYS A 244 -11.82 8.58 43.49
N ALA A 245 -11.94 9.80 42.95
CA ALA A 245 -13.11 10.66 43.14
C ALA A 245 -14.38 10.04 42.53
N ASN A 246 -14.27 9.36 41.38
CA ASN A 246 -15.40 8.65 40.77
C ASN A 246 -15.89 7.47 41.64
N TYR A 247 -14.96 6.67 42.19
CA TYR A 247 -15.31 5.60 43.13
C TYR A 247 -15.96 6.14 44.41
N GLN A 248 -15.44 7.23 44.98
CA GLN A 248 -16.08 7.90 46.12
C GLN A 248 -17.49 8.37 45.78
N LYS A 249 -17.70 9.00 44.62
CA LYS A 249 -19.03 9.45 44.17
C LYS A 249 -20.01 8.28 44.06
N LYS A 250 -19.62 7.19 43.38
CA LYS A 250 -20.45 5.99 43.22
C LYS A 250 -20.77 5.33 44.56
N ARG A 251 -19.78 5.22 45.45
CA ARG A 251 -19.95 4.72 46.82
C ARG A 251 -20.95 5.58 47.61
N ASN A 252 -20.79 6.90 47.58
CA ASN A 252 -21.66 7.81 48.32
C ASN A 252 -23.11 7.77 47.79
N ILE A 253 -23.30 7.67 46.47
CA ILE A 253 -24.64 7.47 45.87
C ILE A 253 -25.24 6.14 46.33
N ALA A 254 -24.46 5.06 46.37
CA ALA A 254 -24.94 3.76 46.80
C ALA A 254 -25.36 3.77 48.29
N PHE A 255 -24.58 4.40 49.17
CA PHE A 255 -24.96 4.59 50.57
C PHE A 255 -26.21 5.44 50.72
N ALA A 256 -26.33 6.54 49.97
CA ALA A 256 -27.52 7.40 50.01
C ALA A 256 -28.78 6.63 49.56
N GLY A 257 -28.69 5.85 48.47
CA GLY A 257 -29.79 5.01 47.99
C GLY A 257 -30.21 3.95 49.03
N ALA A 258 -29.24 3.26 49.64
CA ALA A 258 -29.50 2.30 50.71
C ALA A 258 -30.20 2.97 51.90
N ALA A 259 -29.71 4.13 52.36
CA ALA A 259 -30.28 4.86 53.49
C ALA A 259 -31.74 5.25 53.24
N VAL A 260 -32.05 5.83 52.08
CA VAL A 260 -33.43 6.21 51.70
C VAL A 260 -34.36 5.00 51.68
N LEU A 261 -33.90 3.85 51.16
CA LEU A 261 -34.72 2.65 51.10
C LEU A 261 -34.92 2.01 52.47
N PHE A 262 -33.90 1.97 53.33
CA PHE A 262 -34.03 1.47 54.70
C PHE A 262 -34.95 2.34 55.55
N THR A 263 -34.86 3.66 55.43
CA THR A 263 -35.76 4.57 56.17
C THR A 263 -37.20 4.43 55.69
N THR A 264 -37.42 4.35 54.37
CA THR A 264 -38.75 4.12 53.79
C THR A 264 -39.32 2.76 54.19
N GLY A 265 -38.52 1.69 54.11
CA GLY A 265 -38.94 0.35 54.52
C GLY A 265 -39.26 0.25 56.02
N SER A 266 -38.47 0.93 56.86
CA SER A 266 -38.72 1.04 58.31
C SER A 266 -40.03 1.78 58.60
N TYR A 267 -40.32 2.87 57.88
CA TYR A 267 -41.59 3.58 57.98
C TYR A 267 -42.78 2.67 57.63
N PHE A 268 -42.73 1.99 56.48
CA PHE A 268 -43.78 1.05 56.08
C PHE A 268 -43.90 -0.13 57.03
N TYR A 269 -42.80 -0.60 57.62
CA TYR A 269 -42.83 -1.66 58.63
C TYR A 269 -43.64 -1.23 59.86
N ILE A 270 -43.39 -0.03 60.38
CA ILE A 270 -44.15 0.55 61.51
C ILE A 270 -45.63 0.71 61.15
N GLU A 271 -45.94 1.20 59.94
CA GLU A 271 -47.32 1.36 59.48
C GLU A 271 -48.04 0.00 59.33
N ASN A 272 -47.33 -1.01 58.81
CA ASN A 272 -47.85 -2.38 58.68
C ASN A 272 -48.13 -3.02 60.05
N GLN A 273 -47.35 -2.71 61.09
CA GLN A 273 -47.65 -3.16 62.45
C GLN A 273 -48.96 -2.57 62.96
N LYS A 274 -49.22 -1.28 62.71
CA LYS A 274 -50.50 -0.65 63.08
C LYS A 274 -51.67 -1.32 62.37
N LEU A 275 -51.53 -1.59 61.07
CA LEU A 275 -52.55 -2.27 60.27
C LEU A 275 -52.77 -3.74 60.70
N HIS A 276 -51.71 -4.44 61.08
CA HIS A 276 -51.78 -5.79 61.63
C HIS A 276 -52.54 -5.82 62.96
N ASN A 277 -52.28 -4.87 63.85
CA ASN A 277 -53.02 -4.75 65.12
C ASN A 277 -54.51 -4.49 64.87
N GLN A 278 -54.86 -3.67 63.88
CA GLN A 278 -56.26 -3.47 63.47
C GLN A 278 -56.90 -4.75 62.94
N TYR A 279 -56.19 -5.50 62.09
CA TYR A 279 -56.62 -6.80 61.60
C TYR A 279 -56.93 -7.79 62.74
N VAL A 280 -56.03 -7.91 63.72
CA VAL A 280 -56.19 -8.84 64.86
C VAL A 280 -57.37 -8.45 65.76
N ASN A 281 -57.68 -7.16 65.87
CA ASN A 281 -58.72 -6.64 66.76
C ASN A 281 -60.11 -6.47 66.11
N THR A 282 -60.28 -6.85 64.83
CA THR A 282 -61.56 -6.69 64.11
C THR A 282 -62.48 -7.89 64.33
N HIS A 283 -63.73 -7.65 64.76
CA HIS A 283 -64.72 -8.71 65.05
C HIS A 283 -65.55 -9.16 63.82
N SER A 284 -65.33 -8.56 62.64
CA SER A 284 -66.01 -8.87 61.38
C SER A 284 -65.13 -9.68 60.42
N SER A 285 -65.61 -10.85 59.99
CA SER A 285 -64.86 -11.77 59.12
C SER A 285 -64.56 -11.21 57.72
N ARG A 286 -65.47 -10.38 57.18
CA ARG A 286 -65.31 -9.77 55.84
C ARG A 286 -64.25 -8.67 55.84
N GLU A 287 -64.26 -7.82 56.86
CA GLU A 287 -63.28 -6.74 57.03
C GLU A 287 -61.88 -7.32 57.32
N ALA A 288 -61.80 -8.37 58.12
CA ALA A 288 -60.55 -9.09 58.38
C ALA A 288 -59.91 -9.63 57.08
N ALA A 289 -60.71 -10.14 56.12
CA ALA A 289 -60.21 -10.62 54.85
C ALA A 289 -59.59 -9.49 53.98
N ASP A 290 -60.23 -8.31 53.96
CA ASP A 290 -59.73 -7.14 53.24
C ASP A 290 -58.45 -6.56 53.87
N PHE A 291 -58.41 -6.48 55.20
CA PHE A 291 -57.20 -6.11 55.94
C PHE A 291 -56.05 -7.09 55.69
N ARG A 292 -56.32 -8.40 55.69
CA ARG A 292 -55.31 -9.42 55.37
C ARG A 292 -54.74 -9.25 53.96
N LYS A 293 -55.59 -9.04 52.95
CA LYS A 293 -55.16 -8.86 51.55
C LYS A 293 -54.32 -7.59 51.37
N SER A 294 -54.72 -6.49 52.02
CA SER A 294 -53.96 -5.24 52.00
C SER A 294 -52.62 -5.35 52.72
N LEU A 295 -52.59 -6.00 53.89
CA LEU A 295 -51.37 -6.28 54.67
C LEU A 295 -50.40 -7.16 53.87
N GLN A 296 -50.88 -8.23 53.23
CA GLN A 296 -50.04 -9.10 52.40
C GLN A 296 -49.40 -8.34 51.23
N LYS A 297 -50.16 -7.47 50.57
CA LYS A 297 -49.64 -6.60 49.50
C LYS A 297 -48.57 -5.64 50.02
N ARG A 298 -48.82 -4.97 51.16
CA ARG A 298 -47.86 -4.01 51.76
C ARG A 298 -46.61 -4.69 52.29
N VAL A 299 -46.70 -5.87 52.90
CA VAL A 299 -45.54 -6.68 53.32
C VAL A 299 -44.70 -7.10 52.12
N SER A 300 -45.33 -7.53 51.03
CA SER A 300 -44.61 -7.86 49.78
C SER A 300 -43.85 -6.65 49.22
N ILE A 301 -44.47 -5.46 49.21
CA ILE A 301 -43.82 -4.20 48.81
C ILE A 301 -42.65 -3.88 49.74
N ASN A 302 -42.85 -3.97 51.05
CA ASN A 302 -41.82 -3.68 52.05
C ASN A 302 -40.60 -4.61 51.92
N ASN A 303 -40.83 -5.90 51.68
CA ASN A 303 -39.76 -6.87 51.43
C ASN A 303 -38.95 -6.53 50.18
N ARG A 304 -39.61 -6.07 49.10
CA ARG A 304 -38.92 -5.60 47.89
C ARG A 304 -38.09 -4.33 48.16
N ILE A 305 -38.58 -3.41 48.99
CA ILE A 305 -37.84 -2.21 49.41
C ILE A 305 -36.56 -2.62 50.17
N PHE A 306 -36.65 -3.54 51.13
CA PHE A 306 -35.47 -4.02 51.87
C PHE A 306 -34.51 -4.84 51.00
N GLN A 307 -35.01 -5.62 50.04
CA GLN A 307 -34.17 -6.31 49.05
C GLN A 307 -33.42 -5.31 48.15
N ALA A 308 -34.08 -4.23 47.71
CA ALA A 308 -33.40 -3.17 46.97
C ALA A 308 -32.35 -2.47 47.85
N ALA A 309 -32.68 -2.17 49.11
CA ALA A 309 -31.75 -1.56 50.06
C ALA A 309 -30.47 -2.40 50.27
N SER A 310 -30.61 -3.73 50.39
CA SER A 310 -29.47 -4.63 50.56
C SER A 310 -28.59 -4.69 49.30
N MET A 311 -29.18 -4.62 48.10
CA MET A 311 -28.40 -4.50 46.87
C MET A 311 -27.57 -3.21 46.84
N PHE A 312 -28.16 -2.06 47.16
CA PHE A 312 -27.42 -0.79 47.23
C PHE A 312 -26.29 -0.84 48.26
N SER A 313 -26.50 -1.48 49.41
CA SER A 313 -25.44 -1.72 50.40
C SER A 313 -24.31 -2.60 49.87
N ALA A 314 -24.63 -3.67 49.14
CA ALA A 314 -23.63 -4.53 48.51
C ALA A 314 -22.81 -3.74 47.46
N PHE A 315 -23.46 -2.89 46.67
CA PHE A 315 -22.77 -1.97 45.75
C PHE A 315 -21.88 -0.97 46.48
N ALA A 316 -22.32 -0.41 47.61
CA ALA A 316 -21.52 0.49 48.42
C ALA A 316 -20.26 -0.18 48.96
N VAL A 317 -20.37 -1.42 49.46
CA VAL A 317 -19.23 -2.23 49.90
C VAL A 317 -18.30 -2.56 48.73
N TYR A 318 -18.84 -2.94 47.57
CA TYR A 318 -18.04 -3.18 46.36
C TYR A 318 -17.18 -1.96 45.99
N TYR A 319 -17.80 -0.77 45.93
CA TYR A 319 -17.07 0.45 45.61
C TYR A 319 -16.12 0.88 46.73
N GLN A 320 -16.41 0.58 48.00
CA GLN A 320 -15.50 0.80 49.12
C GLN A 320 -14.25 -0.07 49.03
N VAL A 321 -14.40 -1.36 48.70
CA VAL A 321 -13.26 -2.28 48.52
C VAL A 321 -12.41 -1.85 47.32
N ARG A 322 -13.04 -1.49 46.19
CA ARG A 322 -12.31 -0.96 45.03
C ARG A 322 -11.61 0.35 45.34
N TYR A 323 -12.25 1.25 46.09
CA TYR A 323 -11.64 2.52 46.53
C TYR A 323 -10.35 2.30 47.33
N VAL A 324 -10.30 1.30 48.21
CA VAL A 324 -9.10 0.96 49.00
C VAL A 324 -7.98 0.37 48.13
N ARG A 325 -8.34 -0.37 47.08
CA ARG A 325 -7.37 -0.97 46.13
C ARG A 325 -6.87 -0.03 45.05
N VAL A 326 -7.33 1.22 44.99
CA VAL A 326 -6.73 2.23 44.12
C VAL A 326 -5.57 2.82 44.93
N HIS A 327 -4.39 2.18 44.90
CA HIS A 327 -3.13 2.70 45.44
C HIS A 327 -2.21 3.22 44.33
N PRO A 328 -1.37 4.26 44.57
CA PRO A 328 -0.49 4.83 43.54
C PRO A 328 0.54 3.82 42.98
N LYS A 329 0.88 2.79 43.76
CA LYS A 329 1.84 1.74 43.38
C LYS A 329 1.25 0.71 42.40
N ASP A 330 -0.07 0.67 42.24
CA ASP A 330 -0.76 -0.29 41.37
C ASP A 330 -0.81 0.17 39.90
N TYR A 331 -0.27 1.35 39.59
CA TYR A 331 -0.14 1.84 38.22
C TYR A 331 1.21 1.35 37.66
N VAL A 332 1.12 0.45 36.69
CA VAL A 332 2.28 -0.14 36.00
C VAL A 332 3.10 0.96 35.36
N ALA A 333 4.32 1.19 35.86
CA ALA A 333 5.31 2.00 35.17
C ALA A 333 5.99 1.13 34.10
N VAL A 334 5.84 1.52 32.84
CA VAL A 334 6.57 0.87 31.73
C VAL A 334 7.89 1.62 31.56
N ARG A 335 9.01 0.94 31.84
CA ARG A 335 10.35 1.47 31.54
C ARG A 335 10.77 1.03 30.15
N PHE A 336 11.15 2.00 29.32
CA PHE A 336 11.74 1.77 28.01
C PHE A 336 13.25 2.00 28.11
N ASP A 337 14.05 0.97 27.86
CA ASP A 337 15.51 1.09 27.73
C ASP A 337 15.87 1.26 26.24
N PRO A 338 16.26 2.46 25.78
CA PRO A 338 16.52 2.73 24.37
C PRO A 338 17.74 1.96 23.83
N GLY A 339 18.63 1.48 24.70
CA GLY A 339 19.87 0.78 24.29
C GLY A 339 19.68 -0.70 23.95
N ALA A 340 18.58 -1.32 24.41
CA ALA A 340 18.42 -2.78 24.38
C ALA A 340 17.28 -3.28 23.49
N GLY A 341 16.43 -2.40 22.95
CA GLY A 341 15.30 -2.81 22.10
C GLY A 341 14.29 -3.77 22.77
N LYS A 342 14.26 -3.79 24.11
CA LYS A 342 13.40 -4.66 24.91
C LYS A 342 12.48 -3.82 25.81
N VAL A 343 11.20 -4.17 25.80
CA VAL A 343 10.20 -3.65 26.75
C VAL A 343 10.15 -4.62 27.93
N ALA A 344 10.51 -4.16 29.13
CA ALA A 344 10.33 -4.94 30.35
C ALA A 344 9.08 -4.45 31.09
N LEU A 345 8.13 -5.34 31.31
CA LEU A 345 6.98 -5.11 32.19
C LEU A 345 7.39 -5.53 33.60
N GLU A 346 7.67 -4.56 34.48
CA GLU A 346 7.84 -4.82 35.90
C GLU A 346 6.50 -4.56 36.61
N VAL A 347 5.74 -5.62 36.88
CA VAL A 347 4.56 -5.56 37.73
C VAL A 347 5.03 -5.76 39.17
N ARG A 348 5.07 -4.67 39.95
CA ARG A 348 5.27 -4.78 41.40
C ARG A 348 3.90 -4.80 42.08
N PHE A 349 3.62 -5.91 42.77
CA PHE A 349 2.48 -6.06 43.67
C PHE A 349 2.77 -5.39 45.02
#